data_AF-A0A953Y0K4-F1
#
_entry.id   AF-A0A953Y0K4-F1
#
_cell.length_a   1.000
_cell.length_b   1.000
_cell.length_c   1.000
_cell.angle_alpha   90.00
_cell.angle_beta   90.00
_cell.angle_gamma   90.00
#
_symmetry.space_group_name_H-M   'P 1'
#
loop_
_entity.id
_entity.type
_entity.pdbx_description
1 polymer ?
#
loop_
_entity_poly.entity_id
_entity_poly.type
_entity_poly.pdbx_seq_one_letter_code
_entity_poly.pdbx_strand_id
1 'polypeptide(L)' 'MNVRSNHVHMVVVTLEQSIKVMNDCKAWATRKLRAVGLASSEQRVWTRRGSCRKLFTAEAVRNAVDYTMNRQDRPAK' A
#
# COMPACT_ATOMS: atom_id res chain seq x y z
N MET A 1 2.91 8.41 1.36
CA MET A 1 3.13 6.94 1.44
C MET A 1 4.03 6.69 2.63
N ASN A 2 3.87 5.55 3.30
CA ASN A 2 4.74 5.15 4.39
C ASN A 2 5.04 3.65 4.29
N VAL A 3 6.31 3.28 4.44
CA VAL A 3 6.86 1.94 4.17
C VAL A 3 7.50 1.39 5.42
N ARG A 4 7.24 0.12 5.70
CA ARG A 4 7.88 -0.68 6.76
C ARG A 4 8.49 -1.93 6.14
N SER A 5 9.30 -2.64 6.93
CA SER A 5 9.91 -3.90 6.51
C SER A 5 8.89 -4.99 6.17
N ASN A 6 7.68 -4.92 6.74
CA ASN A 6 6.64 -5.94 6.57
C ASN A 6 5.34 -5.45 5.90
N HIS A 7 5.12 -4.14 5.74
CA HIS A 7 3.90 -3.61 5.12
C HIS A 7 4.09 -2.19 4.56
N VAL A 8 3.12 -1.75 3.74
CA VAL A 8 3.09 -0.42 3.12
C VAL A 8 1.70 0.17 3.26
N HIS A 9 1.63 1.46 3.62
CA HIS A 9 0.41 2.26 3.58
C HIS A 9 0.53 3.40 2.57
N MET A 10 -0.51 3.58 1.76
CA MET A 10 -0.54 4.58 0.71
C MET A 10 -1.96 5.16 0.57
N VAL A 11 -2.03 6.48 0.44
CA VAL A 11 -3.23 7.22 0.02
C VAL A 11 -2.96 7.69 -1.40
N VAL A 12 -3.87 7.39 -2.33
CA VAL A 12 -3.73 7.69 -3.76
C VAL A 12 -5.04 8.27 -4.28
N VAL A 13 -4.94 9.26 -5.16
CA VAL A 13 -6.05 9.71 -6.00
C VAL A 13 -5.93 9.02 -7.35
N THR A 14 -6.99 8.38 -7.81
CA THR A 14 -7.01 7.63 -9.06
C THR A 14 -8.41 7.58 -9.66
N LEU A 15 -8.49 7.48 -10.99
CA LEU A 15 -9.73 7.16 -11.72
C LEU A 15 -9.91 5.64 -11.89
N GLU A 16 -8.88 4.86 -11.57
CA GLU A 16 -8.85 3.41 -11.73
C GLU A 16 -9.46 2.67 -10.53
N GLN A 17 -9.75 1.38 -10.72
CA GLN A 17 -10.21 0.51 -9.65
C GLN A 17 -9.10 0.27 -8.61
N SER A 18 -9.43 0.34 -7.32
CA SER A 18 -8.47 0.19 -6.23
C SER A 18 -7.70 -1.13 -6.26
N ILE A 19 -8.35 -2.23 -6.67
CA ILE A 19 -7.71 -3.55 -6.81
C ILE A 19 -6.63 -3.51 -7.90
N LYS A 20 -6.91 -2.84 -9.02
CA LYS A 20 -5.95 -2.68 -10.11
C LYS A 20 -4.72 -1.90 -9.64
N VAL A 21 -4.94 -0.73 -9.03
CA VAL A 21 -3.85 0.11 -8.50
C VAL A 21 -3.01 -0.67 -7.48
N MET A 22 -3.63 -1.41 -6.57
CA MET A 22 -2.92 -2.24 -5.60
C MET A 22 -2.07 -3.32 -6.28
N ASN A 23 -2.62 -4.02 -7.27
CA ASN A 23 -1.90 -5.07 -8.01
C ASN A 23 -0.72 -4.50 -8.80
N ASP A 24 -0.91 -3.35 -9.46
CA ASP A 24 0.14 -2.67 -10.21
C ASP A 24 1.28 -2.26 -9.28
N CYS A 25 0.98 -1.66 -8.12
CA CYS A 25 1.99 -1.31 -7.13
C CYS A 25 2.77 -2.54 -6.63
N LYS A 26 2.08 -3.63 -6.30
CA LYS A 26 2.72 -4.88 -5.86
C LYS A 26 3.62 -5.47 -6.95
N ALA A 27 3.15 -5.50 -8.19
CA ALA A 27 3.90 -6.04 -9.32
C ALA A 27 5.16 -5.22 -9.61
N TRP A 28 5.04 -3.90 -9.70
CA TRP A 28 6.16 -2.99 -9.95
C TRP A 28 7.18 -2.99 -8.81
N ALA A 29 6.72 -2.97 -7.56
CA ALA A 29 7.61 -3.07 -6.40
C ALA A 29 8.38 -4.40 -6.41
N THR A 30 7.69 -5.52 -6.67
CA THR A 30 8.33 -6.84 -6.76
C THR A 30 9.37 -6.89 -7.89
N ARG A 31 9.04 -6.34 -9.06
CA ARG A 31 9.98 -6.25 -10.19
C ARG A 31 11.24 -5.49 -9.79
N LYS A 32 11.09 -4.35 -9.11
CA LYS A 32 12.23 -3.53 -8.68
C LYS A 32 13.04 -4.21 -7.58
N LEU A 33 12.40 -4.78 -6.57
CA LEU A 33 13.07 -5.54 -5.51
C LEU A 33 13.91 -6.69 -6.07
N ARG A 34 13.37 -7.43 -7.05
CA ARG A 34 14.11 -8.51 -7.74
C ARG A 34 15.28 -7.98 -8.57
N ALA A 35 15.08 -6.87 -9.30
CA ALA A 35 16.13 -6.29 -10.13
C ALA A 35 17.35 -5.83 -9.32
N VAL A 36 17.17 -5.49 -8.03
CA VAL A 36 18.26 -5.11 -7.13
C VAL A 36 18.68 -6.23 -6.17
N GLY A 37 18.21 -7.46 -6.37
CA GLY A 37 18.58 -8.62 -5.55
C GLY A 37 17.99 -8.66 -4.14
N LEU A 38 17.00 -7.81 -3.83
CA LEU A 38 16.35 -7.77 -2.51
C LEU A 38 15.20 -8.78 -2.35
N ALA A 39 14.81 -9.46 -3.43
CA ALA A 39 13.87 -10.58 -3.40
C ALA A 39 14.22 -11.57 -4.51
N SER A 40 14.03 -12.87 -4.25
CA SER A 40 14.24 -13.90 -5.28
C SER A 40 13.06 -14.03 -6.24
N SER A 41 13.23 -14.77 -7.33
CA SER A 41 12.16 -15.09 -8.30
C SER A 41 11.02 -15.89 -7.65
N GLU A 42 11.36 -16.80 -6.73
CA GLU A 42 10.42 -17.72 -6.08
C GLU A 42 9.78 -17.12 -4.82
N GLN A 43 10.38 -16.06 -4.26
CA GLN A 43 9.86 -15.42 -3.05
C GLN A 43 8.51 -14.74 -3.32
N ARG A 44 7.51 -15.13 -2.52
CA ARG A 44 6.23 -14.44 -2.42
C ARG A 44 6.38 -13.18 -1.56
N VAL A 45 6.61 -12.03 -2.20
CA VAL A 45 6.82 -10.74 -1.53
C VAL A 45 5.54 -10.21 -0.87
N TRP A 46 4.38 -10.46 -1.46
CA TRP A 46 3.10 -9.93 -0.98
C TRP A 46 2.09 -11.05 -0.74
N THR A 47 1.23 -10.84 0.26
CA THR A 47 -0.02 -11.62 0.37
C THR A 47 -0.94 -11.30 -0.82
N ARG A 48 -1.87 -12.22 -1.12
CA ARG A 48 -2.75 -12.11 -2.30
C ARG A 48 -3.63 -10.86 -2.29
N ARG A 49 -4.20 -10.49 -1.13
CA ARG A 49 -5.10 -9.34 -0.98
C ARG A 49 -4.41 -8.18 -0.25
N GLY A 50 -5.14 -7.09 -0.04
CA GLY A 50 -4.72 -5.97 0.79
C GLY A 50 -5.94 -5.16 1.19
N SER A 51 -5.78 -4.30 2.19
CA SER A 51 -6.84 -3.40 2.60
C SER A 51 -6.95 -2.24 1.62
N CYS A 52 -8.16 -1.95 1.15
CA CYS A 52 -8.46 -0.82 0.28
C CYS A 52 -9.72 -0.14 0.79
N ARG A 53 -9.63 1.16 1.09
CA ARG A 53 -10.77 1.98 1.52
C ARG A 53 -10.89 3.18 0.58
N LYS A 54 -12.09 3.38 0.02
CA LYS A 54 -12.41 4.58 -0.76
C LYS A 54 -12.65 5.74 0.19
N LEU A 55 -12.13 6.91 -0.15
CA LEU A 55 -12.22 8.13 0.67
C LEU A 55 -12.93 9.18 -0.18
N PHE A 56 -14.11 9.62 0.25
CA PHE A 56 -14.96 10.52 -0.52
C PHE A 56 -15.04 11.94 0.07
N THR A 57 -14.56 12.13 1.30
CA THR A 57 -14.60 13.42 1.99
C THR A 57 -13.20 13.89 2.32
N ALA A 58 -13.02 15.22 2.38
CA ALA A 58 -11.75 15.81 2.79
C ALA A 58 -11.31 15.36 4.19
N GLU A 59 -12.26 15.16 5.10
CA GLU A 59 -11.98 14.63 6.44
C GLU A 59 -11.50 13.18 6.40
N ALA A 60 -12.14 12.31 5.62
CA ALA A 60 -11.70 10.93 5.45
C ALA A 60 -10.28 10.86 4.86
N VAL A 61 -9.94 11.77 3.94
CA VAL A 61 -8.58 11.89 3.41
C VAL A 61 -7.60 12.33 4.50
N ARG A 62 -7.91 13.37 5.28
CA ARG A 62 -7.06 13.82 6.40
C ARG A 62 -6.81 12.71 7.41
N ASN A 63 -7.86 11.98 7.82
CA ASN A 63 -7.75 10.88 8.76
C ASN A 63 -6.92 9.72 8.20
N ALA A 64 -7.05 9.41 6.91
CA ALA A 64 -6.24 8.39 6.26
C ALA A 64 -4.77 8.79 6.13
N VAL A 65 -4.47 10.07 5.88
CA VAL A 65 -3.10 10.59 5.87
C VAL A 65 -2.50 10.51 7.28
N ASP A 66 -3.22 10.96 8.31
CA ASP A 66 -2.76 10.88 9.70
C ASP A 66 -2.52 9.43 10.13
N TYR A 67 -3.44 8.51 9.78
CA TYR A 67 -3.24 7.08 10.02
C TYR A 67 -1.99 6.55 9.32
N THR A 68 -1.83 6.90 8.04
CA THR A 68 -0.69 6.47 7.21
C THR A 68 0.63 7.03 7.74
N MET A 69 0.68 8.22 8.32
CA MET A 69 1.94 8.79 8.79
C MET A 69 2.23 8.46 10.26
N ASN A 70 1.20 8.49 11.11
CA ASN A 70 1.37 8.60 12.57
C ASN A 70 0.78 7.43 13.38
N ARG A 71 -0.15 6.63 12.83
CA ARG A 71 -0.89 5.62 13.63
C ARG A 71 -0.74 4.17 13.20
N GLN A 72 -0.01 3.89 12.11
CA GLN A 72 0.41 2.60 11.54
C GLN A 72 0.01 1.31 12.31
N ASP A 73 0.54 1.07 13.51
CA ASP A 73 0.34 -0.18 14.30
C ASP A 73 -0.84 -0.11 15.30
N ARG A 74 -1.55 1.01 15.36
CA ARG A 74 -2.73 1.22 16.19
C ARG A 74 -3.93 1.49 15.28
N PRO A 75 -4.87 0.53 15.14
CA PRO A 75 -6.07 0.78 14.38
C PRO A 75 -6.82 1.96 15.00
N ALA A 76 -7.30 2.88 14.16
CA ALA A 76 -8.27 3.88 14.61
C ALA A 76 -9.51 3.11 15.09
N LYS A 77 -9.85 3.28 16.38
CA LYS A 77 -11.10 2.78 16.95
C LYS A 77 -12.29 3.46 16.27
#